data_AF-A0A932XQR4-F1
#
_entry.id   AF-A0A932XQR4-F1
#
_cell.length_a   1.000
_cell.length_b   1.000
_cell.length_c   1.000
_cell.angle_alpha   90.00
_cell.angle_beta   90.00
_cell.angle_gamma   90.00
#
_symmetry.space_group_name_H-M   'P 1'
#
loop_
_entity.id
_entity.type
_entity.pdbx_description
1 polymer ?
#
loop_
_entity_poly.entity_id
_entity_poly.type
_entity_poly.pdbx_seq_one_letter_code
_entity_poly.pdbx_strand_id
1 'polypeptide(L)'
;MQKSANVFWVYALEIGGEVVYYGTTTAPKRMEGEHRAEGKQFDRFTLLEKLRTPEEAHYWMRIYLSTFRRKNDGRSPRYNLSLVS
;
A
#
# COMPACT_ATOMS: atom_id res chain seq x y z
N MET A 1 1.81 -28.26 15.09
CA MET A 1 1.13 -26.99 14.72
C MET A 1 1.94 -26.31 13.64
N GLN A 2 1.49 -26.32 12.38
CA GLN A 2 2.10 -25.45 11.36
C GLN A 2 1.70 -24.02 11.70
N LYS A 3 2.65 -23.19 12.19
CA LYS A 3 2.47 -21.74 12.18
C LYS A 3 2.40 -21.33 10.72
N SER A 4 1.20 -21.07 10.21
CA SER A 4 1.03 -20.43 8.91
C SER A 4 1.89 -19.17 8.92
N ALA A 5 2.92 -19.12 8.07
CA ALA A 5 3.75 -17.93 7.98
C ALA A 5 2.85 -16.74 7.64
N ASN A 6 2.88 -15.70 8.48
CA ASN A 6 2.17 -14.46 8.18
C ASN A 6 2.74 -13.92 6.87
N VAL A 7 1.92 -13.91 5.82
CA VAL A 7 2.29 -13.31 4.54
C VAL A 7 1.97 -11.82 4.62
N PHE A 8 2.97 -11.00 4.30
CA PHE A 8 2.80 -9.56 4.19
C PHE A 8 2.74 -9.17 2.73
N TRP A 9 1.85 -8.25 2.40
CA TRP A 9 1.72 -7.69 1.06
C TRP A 9 2.02 -6.22 1.08
N VAL A 10 2.72 -5.75 0.05
CA VAL A 10 2.70 -4.33 -0.33
C VAL A 10 1.64 -4.18 -1.42
N TYR A 11 0.81 -3.15 -1.33
CA TYR A 11 -0.24 -2.89 -2.30
C TYR A 11 -0.32 -1.42 -2.68
N ALA A 12 -0.96 -1.15 -3.82
CA ALA A 12 -1.35 0.17 -4.28
C ALA A 12 -2.87 0.28 -4.46
N LEU A 13 -3.42 1.47 -4.22
CA LEU A 13 -4.73 1.87 -4.73
C LEU A 13 -4.52 2.78 -5.93
N GLU A 14 -5.31 2.58 -6.97
CA GLU A 14 -5.24 3.35 -8.21
C GLU A 14 -6.60 4.03 -8.52
N ILE A 15 -6.56 5.17 -9.22
CA ILE A 15 -7.72 5.80 -9.86
C ILE A 15 -7.31 6.14 -11.29
N GLY A 16 -7.98 5.59 -12.30
CA GLY A 16 -7.69 5.92 -13.70
C GLY A 16 -6.27 5.57 -14.12
N GLY A 17 -5.63 4.59 -13.47
CA GLY A 17 -4.24 4.20 -13.69
C GLY A 17 -3.19 5.01 -12.91
N GLU A 18 -3.59 6.02 -12.14
CA GLU A 18 -2.70 6.76 -11.26
C GLU A 18 -2.71 6.19 -9.84
N VAL A 19 -1.53 6.02 -9.24
CA VAL A 19 -1.44 5.55 -7.85
C VAL A 19 -1.81 6.66 -6.88
N VAL A 20 -2.82 6.39 -6.06
CA VAL A 20 -3.33 7.32 -5.04
C VAL A 20 -3.00 6.88 -3.61
N TYR A 21 -2.55 5.65 -3.42
CA TYR A 21 -2.11 5.14 -2.12
C TYR A 21 -1.14 3.96 -2.25
N TYR A 22 -0.20 3.85 -1.30
CA TYR A 22 0.57 2.64 -1.00
C TYR A 22 0.39 2.25 0.46
N GLY A 23 0.28 0.95 0.72
CA GLY A 23 0.22 0.41 2.07
C GLY A 23 0.74 -1.01 2.18
N THR A 24 0.72 -1.53 3.40
CA THR A 24 1.02 -2.94 3.70
C THR A 24 -0.17 -3.62 4.37
N THR A 25 -0.35 -4.92 4.12
CA THR A 25 -1.42 -5.71 4.76
C THR A 25 -1.11 -7.19 4.77
N THR A 26 -1.62 -7.91 5.76
CA THR A 26 -1.64 -9.39 5.75
C THR A 26 -2.96 -9.95 5.22
N ALA A 27 -3.97 -9.11 5.01
CA ALA A 27 -5.32 -9.49 4.61
C ALA A 27 -5.85 -8.57 3.47
N PRO A 28 -5.41 -8.79 2.21
CA PRO A 28 -5.75 -7.92 1.08
C PRO A 28 -7.24 -7.65 0.90
N LYS A 29 -8.07 -8.70 0.88
CA LYS A 29 -9.53 -8.58 0.66
C LYS A 29 -10.21 -7.77 1.76
N ARG A 30 -9.78 -7.95 3.01
CA ARG A 30 -10.31 -7.19 4.15
C ARG A 30 -9.92 -5.72 4.05
N MET A 31 -8.64 -5.46 3.79
CA MET A 31 -8.11 -4.11 3.67
C MET A 31 -8.74 -3.32 2.51
N GLU A 32 -9.00 -3.97 1.38
CA GLU A 32 -9.75 -3.36 0.28
C GLU A 32 -11.14 -2.89 0.74
N GLY A 33 -11.88 -3.75 1.45
CA GLY A 33 -13.18 -3.40 2.01
C GLY A 33 -13.11 -2.25 3.02
N GLU A 34 -12.10 -2.24 3.88
CA GLU A 34 -11.86 -1.16 4.86
C GLU A 34 -11.63 0.18 4.15
N HIS A 35 -10.79 0.23 3.10
CA HIS A 35 -10.59 1.48 2.33
C HIS A 35 -11.87 1.98 1.66
N ARG A 36 -12.70 1.08 1.13
CA ARG A 36 -14.00 1.46 0.55
C ARG A 36 -14.94 2.01 1.63
N ALA A 37 -14.97 1.38 2.80
CA ALA A 37 -15.78 1.81 3.94
C ALA A 37 -15.32 3.17 4.51
N GLU A 38 -14.00 3.45 4.47
CA GLU A 38 -13.41 4.75 4.81
C GLU A 38 -13.72 5.85 3.79
N GLY A 39 -14.36 5.53 2.67
CA GLY A 39 -14.71 6.48 1.61
C GLY A 39 -13.56 6.83 0.67
N LYS A 40 -12.47 6.04 0.67
CA LYS A 40 -11.40 6.23 -0.34
C LYS A 40 -11.92 5.82 -1.70
N GLN A 41 -11.69 6.68 -2.69
CA GLN A 41 -12.05 6.43 -4.06
C GLN A 41 -10.88 5.71 -4.75
N PHE A 42 -11.14 4.54 -5.30
CA PHE A 42 -10.19 3.79 -6.13
C PHE A 42 -10.94 2.81 -7.01
N ASP A 43 -10.45 2.62 -8.23
CA ASP A 43 -10.97 1.65 -9.19
C ASP A 43 -10.22 0.31 -9.12
N ARG A 44 -8.96 0.32 -8.66
CA ARG A 44 -8.13 -0.88 -8.53
C ARG A 44 -7.36 -0.96 -7.21
N PHE A 45 -7.31 -2.17 -6.66
CA PHE A 45 -6.44 -2.59 -5.57
C PHE A 45 -5.38 -3.55 -6.13
N THR A 46 -4.13 -3.12 -6.22
CA THR A 46 -3.04 -3.87 -6.86
C THR A 46 -2.09 -4.42 -5.81
N LEU A 47 -1.88 -5.74 -5.78
CA LEU A 47 -0.82 -6.36 -4.98
C LEU A 47 0.52 -6.24 -5.72
N LEU A 48 1.51 -5.61 -5.08
CA LEU A 48 2.82 -5.35 -5.66
C LEU A 48 3.83 -6.43 -5.27
N GLU A 49 3.97 -6.69 -3.98
CA GLU A 49 5.00 -7.58 -3.44
C GLU A 49 4.43 -8.51 -2.37
N LYS A 50 4.94 -9.76 -2.32
CA LYS A 50 4.62 -10.77 -1.31
C LYS A 50 5.86 -11.08 -0.46
N LEU A 51 5.79 -10.79 0.83
CA LEU A 51 6.95 -10.77 1.73
C LEU A 51 6.68 -11.60 2.98
N ARG A 52 7.77 -11.96 3.68
CA ARG A 52 7.72 -12.86 4.84
C ARG A 52 7.73 -12.12 6.16
N THR A 53 8.20 -10.88 6.18
CA THR A 53 8.27 -10.06 7.39
C THR A 53 7.59 -8.70 7.20
N PRO A 54 7.08 -8.10 8.29
CA PRO A 54 6.53 -6.75 8.23
C PRO A 54 7.61 -5.71 7.91
N GLU A 55 8.86 -5.92 8.34
CA GLU A 55 9.98 -5.02 8.08
C GLU A 55 10.32 -4.94 6.59
N GLU A 56 10.35 -6.08 5.90
CA GLU A 56 10.53 -6.14 4.45
C GLU A 56 9.39 -5.38 3.75
N ALA A 57 8.15 -5.59 4.19
CA ALA A 57 6.99 -4.93 3.59
C ALA A 57 7.03 -3.41 3.76
N HIS A 58 7.39 -2.92 4.94
CA HIS A 58 7.57 -1.50 5.18
C HIS A 58 8.74 -0.91 4.40
N TYR A 59 9.85 -1.65 4.26
CA TYR A 59 10.98 -1.22 3.45
C TYR A 59 10.56 -1.01 1.99
N TRP A 60 9.91 -2.01 1.37
CA TRP A 60 9.46 -1.92 -0.02
C TRP A 60 8.39 -0.84 -0.22
N MET A 61 7.41 -0.73 0.68
CA MET A 61 6.42 0.36 0.66
C MET A 61 7.10 1.74 0.64
N ARG A 62 8.14 1.94 1.47
CA ARG A 62 8.92 3.19 1.48
C ARG A 62 9.68 3.43 0.18
N ILE A 63 10.21 2.37 -0.46
CA ILE A 63 10.87 2.49 -1.76
C ILE A 63 9.86 2.94 -2.83
N TYR A 64 8.65 2.37 -2.86
CA TYR A 64 7.59 2.81 -3.77
C TYR A 64 7.17 4.26 -3.52
N LEU A 65 6.93 4.64 -2.26
CA LEU A 65 6.59 6.01 -1.90
C LEU A 65 7.70 7.01 -2.28
N SER A 66 8.96 6.68 -2.01
CA SER A 66 10.11 7.50 -2.39
C SER A 66 10.21 7.66 -3.91
N THR A 67 10.01 6.57 -4.65
CA THR A 67 10.03 6.56 -6.12
C THR A 67 8.90 7.40 -6.70
N PHE A 68 7.69 7.27 -6.15
CA PHE A 68 6.54 8.09 -6.52
C PHE A 68 6.85 9.57 -6.30
N ARG A 69 7.31 9.94 -5.11
CA ARG A 69 7.65 11.33 -4.77
C ARG A 69 8.71 11.90 -5.70
N ARG A 70 9.75 11.13 -6.03
CA ARG A 70 10.79 11.56 -6.99
C ARG A 70 10.23 11.85 -8.38
N LYS A 71 9.19 11.12 -8.81
CA LYS A 71 8.53 11.32 -10.12
C LYS A 71 7.45 12.40 -10.10
N ASN A 72 6.96 12.80 -8.93
CA ASN A 72 5.83 13.72 -8.75
C ASN A 72 6.24 14.98 -7.97
N ASP A 73 7.44 15.51 -8.21
CA ASP A 73 7.93 16.76 -7.60
C ASP A 73 7.84 16.79 -6.07
N GLY A 74 8.13 15.66 -5.42
CA GLY A 74 8.05 15.51 -3.97
C GLY A 74 6.65 15.30 -3.41
N ARG A 75 5.60 15.38 -4.24
CA ARG A 75 4.21 15.17 -3.81
C ARG A 75 3.97 13.71 -3.44
N SER A 76 3.18 13.52 -2.38
CA SER A 76 2.77 12.18 -1.96
C SER A 76 1.52 11.74 -2.71
N PRO A 77 1.27 10.42 -2.82
CA PRO A 77 -0.02 9.92 -3.28
C PRO A 77 -1.16 10.52 -2.44
N ARG A 78 -2.31 10.75 -3.07
CA ARG A 78 -3.47 11.47 -2.50
C ARG A 78 -3.84 11.05 -1.07
N TYR A 79 -3.79 9.76 -0.77
CA TYR A 79 -4.19 9.22 0.53
C TYR A 79 -3.01 8.85 1.44
N ASN A 80 -1.76 9.01 1.00
CA ASN A 80 -0.59 8.90 1.87
C ASN A 80 -0.21 10.28 2.44
N LEU A 81 -1.18 10.96 3.06
CA LEU A 81 -0.92 12.19 3.79
C LEU A 81 -0.19 11.83 5.10
N SER A 82 1.09 12.20 5.15
CA SER A 82 1.98 12.20 6.31
C SER A 82 1.87 10.99 7.24
N LEU A 83 2.69 9.96 7.03
CA LEU A 83 3.20 9.09 8.12
C LEU A 83 4.15 9.87 9.06
N VAL A 84 3.95 11.18 9.23
CA VAL A 84 4.88 12.08 9.91
C VAL A 84 4.07 13.09 10.73
N SER A 85 3.93 12.77 12.00
CA SER A 85 4.12 13.71 13.10
C SER A 85 5.15 13.08 14.03
#